data_AF-M1D4H1-F1
#
_entry.id   AF-M1D4H1-F1
#
_cell.length_a   1.000
_cell.length_b   1.000
_cell.length_c   1.000
_cell.angle_alpha   90.00
_cell.angle_beta   90.00
_cell.angle_gamma   90.00
#
_symmetry.space_group_name_H-M   'P 1'
#
loop_
_entity.id
_entity.type
_entity.pdbx_description
1 polymer ?
#
loop_
_entity_poly.entity_id
_entity_poly.type
_entity_poly.pdbx_seq_one_letter_code
_entity_poly.pdbx_strand_id
1 'polypeptide(L)'
;MEDTTWKQRIQALTHIILNPTTKPSFESQIFISNQIPCYLNWDYPPILCTKITSPSVYLKWAFSFYLKWISRFGAPETSWRSKCPYQQPPPLILAKGVEEAKWGDEERRQFVRKRFKRRIFSKEGNIFLLAILPNILALLFIFRNPYLNIMK
;
A
#
# COMPACT_ATOMS: atom_id res chain seq x y z
N MET A 1 -21.26 11.31 -2.32
CA MET A 1 -20.73 10.61 -1.12
C MET A 1 -21.84 10.39 -0.08
N GLU A 2 -23.12 10.35 -0.50
CA GLU A 2 -24.29 10.59 0.36
C GLU A 2 -25.03 9.33 0.86
N ASP A 3 -24.62 8.12 0.49
CA ASP A 3 -25.44 6.91 0.68
C ASP A 3 -25.40 6.28 2.09
N THR A 4 -24.77 6.93 3.06
CA THR A 4 -24.61 6.37 4.42
C THR A 4 -25.16 7.25 5.51
N THR A 5 -25.96 6.63 6.38
CA THR A 5 -26.40 7.29 7.60
C THR A 5 -25.23 7.43 8.58
N TRP A 6 -25.23 8.52 9.35
CA TRP A 6 -24.21 8.80 10.37
C TRP A 6 -24.05 7.65 11.37
N LYS A 7 -25.16 6.99 11.73
CA LYS A 7 -25.18 5.84 12.64
C LYS A 7 -24.35 4.66 12.11
N GLN A 8 -24.49 4.33 10.82
CA GLN A 8 -23.74 3.25 10.19
C GLN A 8 -22.24 3.57 10.14
N ARG A 9 -21.88 4.82 9.87
CA ARG A 9 -20.49 5.29 9.88
C ARG A 9 -19.85 5.12 11.26
N ILE A 10 -20.54 5.56 12.33
CA ILE A 10 -20.05 5.39 13.71
C ILE A 10 -19.87 3.92 14.03
N GLN A 11 -20.86 3.06 13.74
CA GLN A 11 -20.77 1.63 14.03
C GLN A 11 -19.57 0.97 13.33
N ALA A 12 -19.35 1.30 12.06
CA ALA A 12 -18.22 0.78 11.31
C ALA A 12 -16.87 1.27 11.87
N LEU A 13 -16.77 2.57 12.19
CA LEU A 13 -15.57 3.15 12.79
C LEU A 13 -15.26 2.54 14.16
N THR A 14 -16.27 2.40 15.01
CA THR A 14 -16.14 1.80 16.34
C THR A 14 -15.62 0.36 16.22
N HIS A 15 -16.19 -0.44 15.33
CA HIS A 15 -15.72 -1.81 15.10
C HIS A 15 -14.26 -1.84 14.65
N ILE A 16 -13.85 -0.93 13.75
CA ILE A 16 -12.48 -0.86 13.21
C ILE A 16 -11.47 -0.39 14.27
N ILE A 17 -11.86 0.54 15.14
CA ILE A 17 -11.00 1.08 16.20
C ILE A 17 -10.81 0.06 17.33
N LEU A 18 -11.87 -0.65 17.71
CA LEU A 18 -11.82 -1.65 18.78
C LEU A 18 -11.08 -2.92 18.38
N ASN A 19 -11.06 -3.26 17.08
CA ASN A 19 -10.42 -4.46 16.56
C ASN A 19 -9.27 -4.12 15.60
N PRO A 20 -8.13 -3.61 16.10
CA PRO A 20 -6.96 -3.35 15.27
C PRO A 20 -6.37 -4.68 14.79
N THR A 21 -6.58 -4.98 13.52
CA THR A 21 -6.03 -6.18 12.86
C THR A 21 -5.46 -5.81 11.50
N THR A 22 -4.60 -6.65 10.94
CA THR A 22 -4.18 -6.59 9.53
C THR A 22 -5.03 -7.54 8.67
N LYS A 23 -5.58 -8.59 9.29
CA LYS A 23 -6.39 -9.65 8.69
C LYS A 23 -7.71 -9.78 9.46
N PRO A 24 -8.77 -9.07 9.05
CA PRO A 24 -10.07 -9.19 9.71
C PRO A 24 -10.67 -10.59 9.53
N SER A 25 -11.44 -11.04 10.51
CA SER A 25 -12.27 -12.25 10.37
C SER A 25 -13.36 -12.04 9.32
N PHE A 26 -13.90 -13.13 8.79
CA PHE A 26 -14.99 -13.07 7.81
C PHE A 26 -16.23 -12.34 8.33
N GLU A 27 -16.58 -12.54 9.61
CA GLU A 27 -17.71 -11.86 10.25
C GLU A 27 -17.53 -10.34 10.30
N SER A 28 -16.33 -9.88 10.68
CA SER A 28 -15.98 -8.46 10.66
C SER A 28 -16.08 -7.89 9.25
N GLN A 29 -15.73 -8.66 8.23
CA GLN A 29 -15.83 -8.23 6.84
C GLN A 29 -17.30 -8.06 6.40
N ILE A 30 -18.17 -9.02 6.72
CA ILE A 30 -19.62 -8.93 6.43
C ILE A 30 -20.26 -7.77 7.20
N PHE A 31 -19.92 -7.62 8.47
CA PHE A 31 -20.46 -6.54 9.30
C PHE A 31 -20.12 -5.18 8.68
N ILE A 32 -18.86 -4.99 8.28
CA ILE A 32 -18.42 -3.74 7.66
C ILE A 32 -19.02 -3.54 6.28
N SER A 33 -19.11 -4.58 5.44
CA SER A 33 -19.71 -4.45 4.10
C SER A 33 -21.18 -4.03 4.15
N ASN A 34 -21.92 -4.44 5.17
CA ASN A 34 -23.31 -4.05 5.36
C ASN A 34 -23.48 -2.58 5.80
N GLN A 35 -22.46 -2.01 6.45
CA GLN A 35 -22.48 -0.66 7.01
C GLN A 35 -21.88 0.39 6.06
N ILE A 36 -21.17 -0.05 5.02
CA ILE A 36 -20.31 0.78 4.20
C ILE A 36 -20.69 0.64 2.71
N PRO A 37 -20.88 1.76 1.98
CA PRO A 37 -21.18 1.77 0.58
C PRO A 37 -19.91 1.34 -0.15
N CYS A 38 -20.08 0.56 -1.18
CA CYS A 38 -19.00 -0.29 -1.65
C CYS A 38 -17.91 0.52 -2.34
N TYR A 39 -16.78 0.66 -1.65
CA TYR A 39 -15.64 1.42 -2.13
C TYR A 39 -14.77 0.54 -3.03
N LEU A 40 -14.61 0.97 -4.30
CA LEU A 40 -13.73 0.33 -5.27
C LEU A 40 -12.26 0.20 -4.83
N ASN A 41 -11.81 1.09 -3.92
CA ASN A 41 -10.44 1.09 -3.39
C ASN A 41 -10.26 0.23 -2.13
N TRP A 42 -11.33 -0.41 -1.64
CA TRP A 42 -11.23 -1.31 -0.51
C TRP A 42 -10.79 -2.70 -0.99
N ASP A 43 -9.92 -3.34 -0.22
CA ASP A 43 -9.44 -4.71 -0.44
C ASP A 43 -10.52 -5.81 -0.38
N TYR A 44 -11.82 -5.49 -0.18
CA TYR A 44 -12.89 -6.51 -0.12
C TYR A 44 -13.55 -6.72 -1.47
N PRO A 45 -13.84 -7.98 -1.81
CA PRO A 45 -14.53 -8.26 -3.05
C PRO A 45 -15.92 -7.58 -3.03
N PRO A 46 -16.33 -6.96 -4.14
CA PRO A 46 -17.63 -6.33 -4.27
C PRO A 46 -18.80 -7.33 -4.23
N ILE A 47 -18.54 -8.62 -4.06
CA ILE A 47 -19.55 -9.67 -3.83
C ILE A 47 -20.36 -9.39 -2.55
N LEU A 48 -19.73 -8.75 -1.56
CA LEU A 48 -20.40 -8.32 -0.33
C LEU A 48 -21.20 -7.03 -0.51
N CYS A 49 -21.23 -6.48 -1.72
CA CYS A 49 -21.97 -5.28 -2.06
C CYS A 49 -23.32 -5.61 -2.68
N THR A 50 -24.40 -5.36 -1.94
CA THR A 50 -25.76 -5.54 -2.47
C THR A 50 -26.17 -4.47 -3.47
N LYS A 51 -25.55 -3.28 -3.44
CA LYS A 51 -25.87 -2.14 -4.32
C LYS A 51 -25.21 -2.18 -5.70
N ILE A 52 -24.19 -3.01 -5.89
CA ILE A 52 -23.41 -3.05 -7.14
C ILE A 52 -23.76 -4.31 -7.91
N THR A 53 -24.62 -4.15 -8.90
CA THR A 53 -25.11 -5.25 -9.75
C THR A 53 -24.35 -5.37 -11.07
N SER A 54 -23.49 -4.39 -11.41
CA SER A 54 -22.82 -4.35 -12.72
C SER A 54 -21.56 -5.24 -12.77
N PRO A 55 -21.45 -6.17 -13.74
CA PRO A 55 -20.27 -7.04 -13.90
C PRO A 55 -18.95 -6.28 -14.08
N SER A 56 -19.01 -5.08 -14.66
CA SER A 56 -17.84 -4.23 -14.92
C SER A 56 -17.13 -3.76 -13.64
N VAL A 57 -17.83 -3.69 -12.50
CA VAL A 57 -17.23 -3.28 -11.23
C VAL A 57 -16.34 -4.37 -10.65
N TYR A 58 -16.69 -5.64 -10.84
CA TYR A 58 -15.85 -6.76 -10.41
C TYR A 58 -14.50 -6.74 -11.14
N LEU A 59 -14.51 -6.49 -12.45
CA LEU A 59 -13.30 -6.36 -13.25
C LEU A 59 -12.46 -5.14 -12.84
N LYS A 60 -13.10 -3.98 -12.62
CA LYS A 60 -12.42 -2.77 -12.14
C LYS A 60 -11.78 -2.97 -10.76
N TRP A 61 -12.49 -3.64 -9.85
CA TRP A 61 -11.98 -3.97 -8.53
C TRP A 61 -10.81 -4.94 -8.61
N ALA A 62 -10.94 -6.03 -9.38
CA ALA A 62 -9.88 -7.03 -9.55
C ALA A 62 -8.62 -6.40 -10.16
N PHE A 63 -8.79 -5.52 -11.16
CA PHE A 63 -7.69 -4.79 -11.78
C PHE A 63 -7.02 -3.80 -10.81
N SER A 64 -7.81 -3.05 -10.04
CA SER A 64 -7.30 -2.15 -8.99
C SER A 64 -6.53 -2.92 -7.92
N PHE A 65 -7.07 -4.06 -7.47
CA PHE A 65 -6.43 -4.93 -6.50
C PHE A 65 -5.11 -5.50 -7.04
N TYR A 66 -5.11 -5.95 -8.30
CA TYR A 66 -3.92 -6.46 -8.97
C TYR A 66 -2.82 -5.40 -9.11
N LEU A 67 -3.17 -4.20 -9.56
CA LEU A 67 -2.23 -3.07 -9.63
C LEU A 67 -1.70 -2.69 -8.25
N LYS A 68 -2.57 -2.67 -7.23
CA LYS A 68 -2.18 -2.40 -5.84
C LYS A 68 -1.22 -3.47 -5.32
N TRP A 69 -1.50 -4.73 -5.60
CA TRP A 69 -0.65 -5.85 -5.20
C TRP A 69 0.73 -5.77 -5.85
N ILE A 70 0.80 -5.49 -7.16
CA ILE A 70 2.07 -5.29 -7.87
C ILE A 70 2.83 -4.07 -7.34
N SER A 71 2.15 -2.92 -7.20
CA SER A 71 2.76 -1.66 -6.74
C SER A 71 3.40 -1.78 -5.36
N ARG A 72 2.91 -2.71 -4.53
CA ARG A 72 3.39 -2.89 -3.16
C ARG A 72 4.75 -3.58 -3.10
N PHE A 73 5.20 -4.34 -4.10
CA PHE A 73 6.54 -4.96 -4.16
C PHE A 73 7.06 -5.47 -2.79
N GLY A 74 6.23 -6.15 -1.99
CA GLY A 74 6.61 -6.64 -0.65
C GLY A 74 6.55 -5.62 0.51
N ALA A 75 5.80 -4.52 0.38
CA ALA A 75 5.50 -3.61 1.50
C ALA A 75 4.58 -4.29 2.52
N PRO A 76 4.74 -3.98 3.83
CA PRO A 76 3.95 -4.60 4.89
C PRO A 76 2.45 -4.36 4.68
N GLU A 77 1.64 -5.37 5.02
CA GLU A 77 0.19 -5.25 5.00
C GLU A 77 -0.23 -4.09 5.89
N THR A 78 -0.94 -3.12 5.31
CA THR A 78 -1.45 -1.99 6.09
C THR A 78 -2.57 -2.46 7.01
N SER A 79 -2.64 -1.86 8.20
CA SER A 79 -3.70 -2.17 9.16
C SER A 79 -5.08 -1.99 8.54
N TRP A 80 -6.03 -2.80 9.01
CA TRP A 80 -7.44 -2.73 8.67
C TRP A 80 -7.98 -1.30 8.78
N ARG A 81 -7.54 -0.60 9.82
CA ARG A 81 -7.83 0.80 10.10
C ARG A 81 -7.43 1.74 8.95
N SER A 82 -6.29 1.52 8.31
CA SER A 82 -5.85 2.37 7.19
C SER A 82 -6.62 2.20 5.90
N LYS A 83 -7.44 1.17 5.82
CA LYS A 83 -8.28 0.88 4.67
C LYS A 83 -9.68 1.47 4.83
N CYS A 84 -9.99 2.03 6.01
CA CYS A 84 -11.28 2.65 6.28
C CYS A 84 -11.41 4.01 5.56
N PRO A 85 -12.43 4.20 4.72
CA PRO A 85 -12.66 5.42 3.93
C PRO A 85 -13.21 6.58 4.78
N TYR A 86 -13.73 6.30 5.97
CA TYR A 86 -14.26 7.32 6.87
C TYR A 86 -13.19 7.94 7.77
N GLN A 87 -11.98 7.36 7.80
CA GLN A 87 -10.91 7.89 8.63
C GLN A 87 -10.23 9.07 7.91
N GLN A 88 -10.44 10.28 8.45
CA GLN A 88 -9.77 11.49 8.00
C GLN A 88 -8.95 12.08 9.17
N PRO A 89 -7.65 12.34 8.99
CA PRO A 89 -6.83 12.03 7.82
C PRO A 89 -6.64 10.52 7.62
N PRO A 90 -6.40 10.05 6.37
CA PRO A 90 -6.03 8.66 6.13
C PRO A 90 -4.82 8.33 7.01
N PRO A 91 -4.87 7.25 7.80
CA PRO A 91 -3.84 7.04 8.80
C PRO A 91 -2.50 6.77 8.12
N LEU A 92 -1.46 7.26 8.78
CA LEU A 92 -0.08 7.16 8.31
C LEU A 92 0.28 5.70 8.04
N ILE A 93 0.46 5.38 6.77
CA ILE A 93 0.96 4.07 6.34
C ILE A 93 2.45 4.03 6.72
N LEU A 94 2.83 3.06 7.56
CA LEU A 94 4.24 2.83 7.86
C LEU A 94 4.97 2.53 6.55
N ALA A 95 6.04 3.27 6.28
CA ALA A 95 6.86 3.06 5.09
C ALA A 95 7.43 1.63 5.06
N LYS A 96 7.70 1.12 3.86
CA LYS A 96 8.29 -0.22 3.66
C LYS A 96 9.52 -0.41 4.56
N GLY A 97 9.50 -1.44 5.41
CA GLY A 97 10.59 -1.76 6.35
C GLY A 97 10.53 -1.06 7.72
N VAL A 98 9.41 -0.38 8.02
CA VAL A 98 9.12 0.17 9.35
C VAL A 98 8.15 -0.80 10.05
N GLU A 99 8.68 -1.59 10.99
CA GLU A 99 7.89 -2.40 11.91
C GLU A 99 7.00 -1.49 12.77
N GLU A 100 5.87 -2.01 13.24
CA GLU A 100 5.04 -1.30 14.22
C GLU A 100 5.89 -0.87 15.41
N ALA A 101 5.81 0.41 15.77
CA ALA A 101 6.58 0.94 16.88
C ALA A 101 6.07 0.32 18.19
N LYS A 102 6.77 -0.71 18.65
CA LYS A 102 6.58 -1.23 19.99
C LYS A 102 7.39 -0.36 20.94
N TRP A 103 6.69 0.29 21.88
CA TRP A 103 7.25 1.32 22.73
C TRP A 103 7.71 0.80 24.10
N GLY A 104 7.93 -0.51 24.27
CA GLY A 104 8.55 -1.04 25.49
C GLY A 104 9.97 -0.50 25.67
N ASP A 105 10.45 -0.39 26.91
CA ASP A 105 11.77 0.19 27.20
C ASP A 105 12.91 -0.56 26.51
N GLU A 106 12.81 -1.89 26.43
CA GLU A 106 13.78 -2.76 25.75
C GLU A 106 13.72 -2.57 24.22
N GLU A 107 12.53 -2.45 23.66
CA GLU A 107 12.27 -2.31 22.22
C GLU A 107 12.67 -0.92 21.72
N ARG A 108 12.48 0.13 22.53
CA ARG A 108 12.98 1.49 22.27
C ARG A 108 14.49 1.50 22.13
N ARG A 109 15.22 0.83 23.03
CA ARG A 109 16.69 0.72 22.97
C ARG A 109 17.13 0.00 21.69
N GLN A 110 16.46 -1.08 21.31
CA GLN A 110 16.77 -1.81 20.08
C GLN A 110 16.46 -1.00 18.82
N PHE A 111 15.36 -0.25 18.78
CA PHE A 111 15.01 0.64 17.68
C PHE A 111 16.08 1.71 17.46
N VAL A 112 16.53 2.36 18.54
CA VAL A 112 17.60 3.36 18.50
C VAL A 112 18.90 2.73 17.96
N ARG A 113 19.30 1.56 18.47
CA ARG A 113 20.48 0.82 17.98
C ARG A 113 20.38 0.48 16.48
N LYS A 114 19.25 -0.04 16.01
CA LYS A 114 19.01 -0.34 14.58
C LYS A 114 19.07 0.94 13.73
N ARG A 115 18.50 2.06 14.22
CA ARG A 115 18.51 3.35 13.54
C ARG A 115 19.92 3.93 13.40
N PHE A 116 20.74 3.86 14.44
CA PHE A 116 22.14 4.29 14.39
C PHE A 116 22.96 3.44 13.40
N LYS A 117 22.77 2.11 13.38
CA LYS A 117 23.42 1.23 12.37
C LYS A 117 23.06 1.61 10.93
N ARG A 118 21.77 1.88 10.65
CA ARG A 118 21.34 2.31 9.30
C ARG A 118 21.95 3.65 8.88
N ARG A 119 22.09 4.60 9.80
CA ARG A 119 22.71 5.90 9.52
C ARG A 119 24.19 5.79 9.15
N ILE A 120 24.90 4.81 9.70
CA ILE A 120 26.31 4.53 9.38
C ILE A 120 26.46 3.94 7.97
N PHE A 121 25.49 3.12 7.53
CA PHE A 121 25.49 2.54 6.17
C PHE A 121 24.92 3.46 5.08
N SER A 122 24.17 4.50 5.46
CA SER A 122 23.67 5.53 4.55
C SER A 122 24.74 6.62 4.31
N LYS A 123 25.97 6.21 4.00
CA LYS A 123 26.94 7.10 3.35
C LYS A 123 26.57 7.16 1.88
N GLU A 124 25.85 8.21 1.51
CA GLU A 124 25.60 8.59 0.12
C GLU A 124 26.92 8.61 -0.66
N GLY A 125 27.02 7.77 -1.69
CA GLY A 125 28.23 7.72 -2.50
C GLY A 125 28.23 6.80 -3.71
N ASN A 126 27.25 5.89 -3.92
CA ASN A 126 27.38 4.93 -5.03
C ASN A 126 26.08 4.45 -5.72
N ILE A 127 24.88 4.95 -5.38
CA ILE A 127 23.66 4.49 -6.07
C ILE A 127 23.47 5.19 -7.42
N PHE A 128 23.72 6.51 -7.47
CA PHE A 128 23.60 7.28 -8.72
C PHE A 128 24.67 6.89 -9.75
N LEU A 129 25.90 6.60 -9.32
CA LEU A 129 26.95 6.10 -10.20
C LEU A 129 26.57 4.75 -10.84
N LEU A 130 26.02 3.81 -10.06
CA LEU A 130 25.58 2.51 -10.59
C LEU A 130 24.43 2.61 -11.60
N ALA A 131 23.53 3.59 -11.44
CA ALA A 131 22.40 3.78 -12.35
C ALA A 131 22.75 4.59 -13.60
N ILE A 132 23.66 5.56 -13.50
CA ILE A 132 24.00 6.48 -14.58
C ILE A 132 25.07 5.88 -15.51
N LEU A 133 26.03 5.11 -14.97
CA LEU A 133 27.14 4.54 -15.74
C LEU A 133 26.70 3.63 -16.92
N PRO A 134 25.72 2.70 -16.77
CA PRO A 134 25.26 1.89 -17.90
C PRO A 134 24.59 2.74 -18.99
N ASN A 135 23.86 3.77 -18.60
CA ASN A 135 23.13 4.64 -19.53
C ASN A 135 24.09 5.54 -20.34
N ILE A 136 25.14 6.07 -19.71
CA ILE A 136 26.18 6.84 -20.40
C ILE A 136 26.98 5.92 -21.36
N LEU A 137 27.32 4.70 -20.94
CA LEU A 137 27.96 3.72 -21.82
C LEU A 137 27.09 3.36 -23.02
N ALA A 138 25.78 3.17 -22.83
CA ALA A 138 24.83 2.91 -23.90
C ALA A 138 24.73 4.08 -24.89
N LEU A 139 24.66 5.33 -24.39
CA LEU A 139 24.67 6.53 -25.22
C LEU A 139 25.97 6.65 -26.03
N LEU A 140 27.12 6.43 -25.41
CA LEU A 140 28.41 6.44 -26.10
C LEU A 140 28.49 5.35 -27.19
N PHE A 141 27.88 4.19 -26.96
CA PHE A 141 27.82 3.12 -27.96
C PHE A 141 26.95 3.51 -29.16
N ILE A 142 25.81 4.17 -28.92
CA ILE A 142 24.91 4.68 -29.97
C ILE A 142 25.61 5.77 -30.80
N PHE A 143 26.27 6.72 -30.14
CA PHE A 143 26.99 7.80 -30.85
C PHE A 143 28.22 7.32 -31.61
N ARG A 144 28.84 6.21 -31.18
CA ARG A 144 30.03 5.64 -31.82
C ARG A 144 29.68 4.77 -33.05
N ASN A 145 28.44 4.30 -33.19
CA ASN A 145 27.97 3.53 -34.36
C ASN A 145 26.58 4.01 -34.84
N PRO A 146 26.47 5.16 -35.52
CA PRO A 146 25.20 5.61 -36.09
C PRO A 146 24.73 4.80 -37.33
N TYR A 147 25.51 3.84 -37.84
CA TYR A 147 25.22 3.16 -39.13
C TYR A 147 25.39 1.63 -39.13
N LEU A 148 25.04 0.93 -38.05
CA LEU A 148 25.10 -0.54 -38.03
C LEU A 148 23.84 -1.15 -37.44
N ASN A 149 22.68 -0.87 -38.06
CA ASN A 149 21.54 -1.79 -38.21
C ASN A 149 20.36 -1.20 -39.00
N ILE A 150 20.62 -0.66 -40.20
CA ILE A 150 19.63 -0.63 -41.27
C ILE A 150 20.39 -1.04 -42.55
N MET A 151 20.10 -2.25 -43.05
CA MET A 151 20.71 -2.96 -44.19
C MET A 151 21.98 -3.79 -43.94
N LYS A 152 21.79 -4.98 -43.36
CA LYS A 152 22.03 -6.26 -44.06
C LYS A 152 21.30 -7.40 -43.34
#